data_AF-A0AAE9SF16-F1
#
_entry.id   AF-A0AAE9SF16-F1
#
_cell.length_a   1.000
_cell.length_b   1.000
_cell.length_c   1.000
_cell.angle_alpha   90.00
_cell.angle_beta   90.00
_cell.angle_gamma   90.00
#
_symmetry.space_group_name_H-M   'P 1'
#
loop_
_entity.id
_entity.type
_entity.pdbx_description
1 polymer ?
#
loop_
_entity_poly.entity_id
_entity_poly.type
_entity_poly.pdbx_seq_one_letter_code
_entity_poly.pdbx_strand_id
1 'polypeptide(L)' 'MKKKISNLGKALKKTEQAQINGGRKQCDKNRDGICEDHGRHCAEFYCSFVS' A
#
# COMPACT_ATOMS: atom_id res chain seq x y z
N MET A 1 -14.00 20.19 -11.60
CA MET A 1 -12.58 20.52 -11.33
C MET A 1 -11.68 19.56 -12.08
N LYS A 2 -10.89 20.04 -13.05
CA LYS A 2 -9.93 19.22 -13.80
C LYS A 2 -8.79 18.83 -12.86
N LYS A 3 -8.76 17.59 -12.36
CA LYS A 3 -7.62 17.06 -11.59
C LYS A 3 -6.44 16.97 -12.55
N LYS A 4 -5.54 17.96 -12.53
CA LYS A 4 -4.28 17.90 -13.26
C LYS A 4 -3.52 16.69 -12.75
N ILE A 5 -3.29 15.71 -13.61
CA ILE A 5 -2.42 14.55 -13.34
C ILE A 5 -0.97 15.07 -13.38
N SER A 6 -0.60 15.93 -12.42
CA SER A 6 0.65 16.69 -12.44
C SER A 6 1.87 15.87 -12.01
N ASN A 7 1.70 14.58 -11.73
CA ASN A 7 2.70 13.75 -11.04
C ASN A 7 2.95 12.39 -11.72
N LEU A 8 2.71 12.26 -13.04
CA LEU A 8 3.18 11.07 -13.78
C LEU A 8 4.73 11.03 -13.67
N GLY A 9 5.27 10.09 -12.91
CA GLY A 9 6.71 9.89 -12.72
C GLY A 9 7.33 10.43 -11.43
N LYS A 10 6.56 11.07 -10.52
CA LYS A 10 7.09 11.45 -9.20
C LYS A 10 7.16 10.24 -8.27
N ALA A 11 8.33 9.99 -7.70
CA ALA A 11 8.46 9.04 -6.60
C ALA A 11 7.63 9.54 -5.40
N LEU A 12 6.55 8.83 -5.10
CA LEU A 12 5.63 9.16 -4.01
C LEU A 12 6.30 8.88 -2.68
N LYS A 13 6.10 9.78 -1.70
CA LYS A 13 6.50 9.49 -0.32
C LYS A 13 5.64 8.34 0.23
N LYS A 14 6.19 7.57 1.16
CA LYS A 14 5.50 6.40 1.76
C LYS A 14 4.10 6.74 2.30
N THR A 15 3.94 7.95 2.83
CA THR A 15 2.65 8.50 3.29
C THR A 15 1.64 8.77 2.17
N GLU A 16 2.10 9.18 0.99
CA GLU A 16 1.25 9.40 -0.18
C GLU A 16 0.87 8.06 -0.84
N GLN A 17 1.77 7.07 -0.84
CA GLN A 17 1.46 5.71 -1.27
C GLN A 17 0.36 5.05 -0.42
N ALA A 18 0.35 5.29 0.89
CA ALA A 18 -0.70 4.78 1.77
C ALA A 18 -2.10 5.28 1.38
N GLN A 19 -2.21 6.51 0.87
CA GLN A 19 -3.47 7.04 0.35
C GLN A 19 -3.89 6.38 -0.98
N ILE A 20 -2.91 5.94 -1.80
CA ILE A 20 -3.18 5.28 -3.09
C ILE A 20 -3.66 3.84 -2.91
N ASN A 21 -3.13 3.11 -1.93
CA ASN A 21 -3.59 1.75 -1.60
C ASN A 21 -4.97 1.71 -0.91
N GLY A 22 -5.76 2.79 -1.02
CA GLY A 22 -7.10 2.88 -0.42
C GLY A 22 -7.09 2.87 1.11
N GLY A 23 -5.98 3.25 1.74
CA GLY A 23 -5.82 3.19 3.20
C GLY A 23 -5.50 1.81 3.77
N ARG A 24 -5.25 0.81 2.91
CA ARG A 24 -4.76 -0.50 3.37
C ARG A 24 -3.32 -0.40 3.87
N LYS A 25 -3.04 -1.08 4.98
CA LYS A 25 -1.75 -1.10 5.68
C LYS A 25 -0.74 -1.92 4.89
N GLN A 26 0.47 -1.41 4.72
CA GLN A 26 1.59 -2.21 4.23
C GLN A 26 2.02 -3.18 5.35
N CYS A 27 1.64 -4.44 5.22
CA CYS A 27 1.84 -5.50 6.22
C CYS A 27 3.15 -6.26 6.01
N ASP A 28 3.66 -6.29 4.78
CA ASP A 28 5.06 -6.61 4.51
C ASP A 28 5.85 -5.31 4.33
N LYS A 29 6.43 -4.84 5.43
CA LYS A 29 7.12 -3.54 5.44
C LYS A 29 8.43 -3.57 4.65
N ASN A 30 9.10 -4.72 4.60
CA ASN A 30 10.44 -4.88 4.04
C ASN A 30 10.41 -5.44 2.61
N ARG A 31 9.25 -5.95 2.17
CA ARG A 31 9.05 -6.68 0.91
C ARG A 31 9.91 -7.93 0.82
N ASP A 32 10.11 -8.60 1.95
CA ASP A 32 10.87 -9.86 2.06
C ASP A 32 9.97 -11.10 1.95
N GLY A 33 8.65 -10.90 1.82
CA GLY A 33 7.65 -11.96 1.77
C GLY A 33 7.14 -12.38 3.14
N ILE A 34 7.62 -11.77 4.23
CA ILE A 34 7.16 -12.03 5.60
C ILE A 34 6.17 -10.95 6.02
N CYS A 35 4.99 -11.39 6.45
CA CYS A 35 3.93 -10.51 6.90
C CYS A 35 4.06 -10.23 8.41
N GLU A 36 4.36 -8.98 8.77
CA GLU A 36 4.40 -8.50 10.17
C GLU A 36 3.00 -8.42 10.80
N ASP A 37 1.96 -8.45 9.96
CA ASP A 37 0.55 -8.38 10.32
C ASP A 37 -0.27 -9.10 9.24
N HIS A 38 -1.43 -9.64 9.59
CA HIS A 38 -2.28 -10.34 8.64
C HIS A 38 -3.75 -9.92 8.76
N GLY A 39 -4.45 -9.88 7.63
CA GLY A 39 -5.89 -9.64 7.56
C GLY A 39 -6.32 -8.72 6.43
N ARG A 40 -7.63 -8.56 6.26
CA ARG A 40 -8.23 -7.81 5.14
C ARG A 40 -7.87 -6.31 5.10
N HIS A 41 -7.25 -5.79 6.16
CA HIS A 41 -6.70 -4.43 6.21
C HIS A 41 -5.33 -4.30 5.53
N CYS A 42 -4.67 -5.42 5.19
CA CYS A 42 -3.38 -5.42 4.52
C CYS A 42 -3.48 -5.06 3.04
N ALA A 43 -2.48 -4.34 2.52
CA ALA A 43 -2.37 -3.99 1.12
C ALA A 43 -1.88 -5.19 0.28
N GLU A 44 -1.00 -5.99 0.85
CA GLU A 44 -0.46 -7.20 0.26
C GLU A 44 -1.49 -8.32 0.29
N PHE A 45 -1.78 -8.90 -0.89
CA PHE A 45 -2.78 -9.96 -1.01
C PHE A 45 -2.40 -11.18 -0.17
N TYR A 46 -1.14 -11.62 -0.19
CA TYR A 46 -0.67 -12.76 0.60
C TYR A 46 -0.73 -12.52 2.12
N CYS A 47 -0.57 -11.28 2.58
CA CYS A 47 -0.81 -10.94 3.99
C CYS A 47 -2.31 -10.77 4.31
N SER A 48 -3.18 -10.71 3.31
CA SER A 48 -4.61 -10.51 3.51
C SER A 48 -5.38 -11.81 3.80
N PHE A 49 -4.81 -12.96 3.44
CA PHE A 49 -5.38 -14.27 3.75
C PHE A 49 -4.74 -14.80 5.02
N VAL A 50 -5.54 -14.86 6.09
CA VAL A 50 -5.23 -15.70 7.24
C VAL A 50 -5.84 -17.06 6.92
N SER A 51 -5.01 -18.09 6.82
CA SER A 51 -5.47 -19.49 6.86
C SER A 51 -5.62 -19.92 8.31
#